data_AF-A0A643C191-F1
#
_entry.id   AF-A0A643C191-F1
#
_cell.length_a   1.000
_cell.length_b   1.000
_cell.length_c   1.000
_cell.angle_alpha   90.00
_cell.angle_beta   90.00
_cell.angle_gamma   90.00
#
_symmetry.space_group_name_H-M   'P 1'
#
loop_
_entity.id
_entity.type
_entity.pdbx_description
1 polymer ?
#
loop_
_entity_poly.entity_id
_entity_poly.type
_entity_poly.pdbx_seq_one_letter_code
_entity_poly.pdbx_strand_id
1 'polypeptide(L)'
;AETHIKGFTLNDAANSLLIITQVRRDYLKDAVTTLKTALDLEQIPSRVAVTRLIQACALKGDTESIQDIQKLVNGLEDSIGLSRMVFINNIALAQIKNNNIDGAIENIENMLTSGNQTMEPQYFGLAYLFRKVIEERLEPALEKISIMAERMANQFAIYKPVTDLFLQLVDSGKVDDARALLQESFEFYAKQLKESKENPL
;
A
#
# COMPACT_ATOMS: atom_id res chain seq x y z
N ALA A 1 -12.22 -38.59 -2.61
CA ALA A 1 -11.07 -39.52 -2.56
C ALA A 1 -9.83 -38.68 -2.35
N GLU A 2 -9.38 -38.56 -1.10
CA GLU A 2 -8.10 -37.94 -0.77
C GLU A 2 -7.03 -39.02 -0.84
N THR A 3 -6.36 -39.11 -1.99
CA THR A 3 -5.13 -39.88 -2.11
C THR A 3 -4.00 -39.09 -1.47
N HIS A 4 -3.89 -39.15 -0.15
CA HIS A 4 -2.69 -38.72 0.57
C HIS A 4 -1.55 -39.69 0.21
N ILE A 5 -0.72 -39.32 -0.77
CA ILE A 5 0.56 -39.97 -0.99
C ILE A 5 1.41 -39.65 0.24
N LYS A 6 1.72 -40.66 1.06
CA LYS A 6 2.57 -40.51 2.25
C LYS A 6 3.89 -39.84 1.86
N GLY A 7 4.20 -38.71 2.49
CA GLY A 7 5.45 -37.97 2.27
C GLY A 7 5.44 -37.01 1.07
N PHE A 8 4.34 -36.89 0.33
CA PHE A 8 4.21 -35.88 -0.70
C PHE A 8 3.89 -34.52 -0.08
N THR A 9 4.86 -33.61 -0.11
CA THR A 9 4.68 -32.19 0.20
C THR A 9 4.75 -31.39 -1.09
N LEU A 10 3.90 -30.38 -1.23
CA LEU A 10 3.99 -29.43 -2.33
C LEU A 10 5.33 -28.69 -2.22
N ASN A 11 5.97 -28.39 -3.35
CA ASN A 11 7.16 -27.54 -3.40
C ASN A 11 6.79 -26.05 -3.48
N ASP A 12 7.79 -25.17 -3.44
CA ASP A 12 7.65 -23.70 -3.45
C ASP A 12 6.76 -23.19 -4.60
N ALA A 13 6.94 -23.75 -5.80
CA ALA A 13 6.18 -23.38 -6.99
C ALA A 13 4.72 -23.84 -6.89
N ALA A 14 4.49 -25.07 -6.43
CA ALA A 14 3.15 -25.62 -6.27
C ALA A 14 2.38 -24.90 -5.14
N ASN A 15 3.03 -24.61 -4.01
CA ASN A 15 2.43 -23.82 -2.93
C ASN A 15 2.12 -22.38 -3.39
N SER A 16 3.00 -21.77 -4.17
CA SER A 16 2.74 -20.44 -4.77
C SER A 16 1.47 -20.43 -5.64
N LEU A 17 1.31 -21.44 -6.50
CA LEU A 17 0.13 -21.57 -7.37
C LEU A 17 -1.13 -21.88 -6.56
N LEU A 18 -1.02 -22.69 -5.51
CA LEU A 18 -2.13 -22.99 -4.61
C LEU A 18 -2.63 -21.73 -3.90
N ILE A 19 -1.74 -20.94 -3.29
CA ILE A 19 -2.08 -19.66 -2.64
C ILE A 19 -2.78 -18.72 -3.62
N ILE A 20 -2.23 -18.55 -4.83
CA ILE A 20 -2.86 -17.70 -5.86
C ILE A 20 -4.27 -18.20 -6.22
N THR A 21 -4.46 -19.52 -6.31
CA THR A 21 -5.75 -20.12 -6.65
C THR A 21 -6.76 -19.95 -5.53
N GLN A 22 -6.36 -20.14 -4.28
CA GLN A 22 -7.20 -19.90 -3.09
C GLN A 22 -7.61 -18.43 -2.99
N VAL A 23 -6.68 -17.51 -3.19
CA VAL A 23 -6.95 -16.06 -3.24
C VAL A 23 -8.00 -15.73 -4.32
N ARG A 24 -7.84 -16.26 -5.52
CA ARG A 24 -8.80 -16.04 -6.62
C ARG A 24 -10.20 -16.61 -6.34
N ARG A 25 -10.30 -17.59 -5.44
CA ARG A 25 -11.56 -18.21 -5.00
C ARG A 25 -12.10 -17.62 -3.70
N ASP A 26 -11.49 -16.54 -3.20
CA ASP A 26 -11.83 -15.89 -1.94
C ASP A 26 -11.65 -16.78 -0.69
N TYR A 27 -10.79 -17.81 -0.78
CA TYR A 27 -10.44 -18.69 0.33
C TYR A 27 -9.22 -18.16 1.08
N LEU A 28 -9.33 -16.94 1.63
CA LEU A 28 -8.19 -16.21 2.21
C LEU A 28 -7.63 -16.90 3.46
N LYS A 29 -8.49 -17.47 4.32
CA LYS A 29 -8.06 -18.23 5.50
C LYS A 29 -7.20 -19.43 5.11
N ASP A 30 -7.66 -20.20 4.13
CA ASP A 30 -6.92 -21.36 3.62
C ASP A 30 -5.59 -20.94 2.97
N ALA A 31 -5.58 -19.80 2.28
CA ALA A 31 -4.35 -19.25 1.68
C ALA A 31 -3.33 -18.83 2.74
N VAL A 32 -3.77 -18.21 3.85
CA VAL A 32 -2.90 -17.89 5.00
C VAL A 32 -2.37 -19.17 5.66
N THR A 33 -3.22 -20.17 5.87
CA THR A 33 -2.78 -21.47 6.39
C THR A 33 -1.76 -22.13 5.47
N THR A 34 -1.99 -22.10 4.16
CA THR A 34 -1.07 -22.66 3.16
C THR A 34 0.28 -21.94 3.16
N LEU A 35 0.29 -20.60 3.24
CA LEU A 35 1.53 -19.82 3.38
C LEU A 35 2.28 -20.23 4.64
N LYS A 36 1.61 -20.28 5.79
CA LYS A 36 2.22 -20.69 7.06
C LYS A 36 2.84 -22.07 6.97
N THR A 37 2.10 -23.06 6.48
CA THR A 37 2.60 -24.44 6.35
C THR A 37 3.79 -24.53 5.40
N ALA A 38 3.81 -23.75 4.31
CA ALA A 38 4.97 -23.70 3.41
C ALA A 38 6.22 -23.15 4.13
N LEU A 39 6.08 -22.04 4.85
CA LEU A 39 7.18 -21.43 5.60
C LEU A 39 7.69 -22.33 6.74
N ASP A 40 6.79 -23.02 7.45
CA ASP A 40 7.13 -24.02 8.48
C ASP A 40 7.94 -25.20 7.91
N LEU A 41 7.85 -25.45 6.60
CA LEU A 41 8.61 -26.45 5.86
C LEU A 41 9.86 -25.86 5.16
N GLU A 42 10.28 -24.65 5.55
CA GLU A 42 11.42 -23.90 4.98
C GLU A 42 11.30 -23.61 3.48
N GLN A 43 10.07 -23.63 2.94
CA GLN A 43 9.81 -23.29 1.55
C GLN A 43 9.55 -21.80 1.40
N ILE A 44 9.90 -21.24 0.23
CA ILE A 44 9.77 -19.80 -0.01
C ILE A 44 8.76 -19.57 -1.13
N PRO A 45 7.46 -19.38 -0.80
CA PRO A 45 6.47 -18.99 -1.78
C PRO A 45 6.87 -17.71 -2.51
N SER A 46 6.56 -17.65 -3.80
CA SER A 46 6.92 -16.53 -4.65
C SER A 46 6.35 -15.19 -4.16
N ARG A 47 7.10 -14.11 -4.39
CA ARG A 47 6.67 -12.73 -4.17
C ARG A 47 5.23 -12.45 -4.63
N VAL A 48 4.87 -12.94 -5.81
CA VAL A 48 3.56 -12.70 -6.42
C VAL A 48 2.44 -13.37 -5.63
N ALA A 49 2.66 -14.60 -5.14
CA ALA A 49 1.68 -15.30 -4.33
C ALA A 49 1.41 -14.56 -3.02
N VAL A 50 2.46 -14.19 -2.29
CA VAL A 50 2.34 -13.48 -1.01
C VAL A 50 1.75 -12.08 -1.19
N THR A 51 2.19 -11.35 -2.22
CA THR A 51 1.65 -10.01 -2.52
C THR A 51 0.15 -10.07 -2.83
N ARG A 52 -0.31 -11.04 -3.64
CA ARG A 52 -1.73 -11.19 -3.97
C ARG A 52 -2.58 -11.54 -2.75
N LEU A 53 -2.05 -12.37 -1.86
CA LEU A 53 -2.73 -12.69 -0.60
C LEU A 53 -2.92 -11.45 0.26
N ILE A 54 -1.86 -10.67 0.48
CA ILE A 54 -1.92 -9.41 1.25
C ILE A 54 -2.93 -8.44 0.63
N GLN A 55 -2.89 -8.26 -0.69
CA GLN A 55 -3.78 -7.36 -1.41
C GLN A 55 -5.25 -7.80 -1.31
N ALA A 56 -5.51 -9.10 -1.35
CA ALA A 56 -6.86 -9.64 -1.21
C ALA A 56 -7.41 -9.43 0.21
N CYS A 57 -6.60 -9.66 1.26
CA CYS A 57 -6.96 -9.31 2.64
C CYS A 57 -7.28 -7.81 2.76
N ALA A 58 -6.49 -6.94 2.13
CA ALA A 58 -6.72 -5.50 2.19
C ALA A 58 -8.04 -5.06 1.57
N LEU A 59 -8.41 -5.66 0.44
CA LEU A 59 -9.71 -5.41 -0.21
C LEU A 59 -10.90 -5.84 0.64
N LYS A 60 -10.71 -6.75 1.60
CA LYS A 60 -11.72 -7.16 2.58
C LYS A 60 -11.72 -6.30 3.86
N GLY A 61 -10.79 -5.36 3.99
CA GLY A 61 -10.59 -4.63 5.24
C GLY A 61 -9.89 -5.47 6.32
N ASP A 62 -9.30 -6.61 5.98
CA ASP A 62 -8.73 -7.52 6.97
C ASP A 62 -7.30 -7.11 7.36
N THR A 63 -7.20 -6.12 8.26
CA THR A 63 -5.93 -5.64 8.80
C THR A 63 -5.20 -6.70 9.63
N GLU A 64 -5.94 -7.56 10.32
CA GLU A 64 -5.39 -8.58 11.22
C GLU A 64 -4.62 -9.63 10.41
N SER A 65 -5.23 -10.19 9.36
CA SER A 65 -4.56 -11.15 8.47
C SER A 65 -3.31 -10.56 7.81
N ILE A 66 -3.33 -9.27 7.43
CA ILE A 66 -2.15 -8.63 6.84
C ILE A 66 -1.00 -8.54 7.85
N GLN A 67 -1.31 -8.17 9.10
CA GLN A 67 -0.33 -8.10 10.17
C GLN A 67 0.21 -9.49 10.54
N ASP A 68 -0.63 -10.51 10.52
CA ASP A 68 -0.20 -11.88 10.76
C ASP A 68 0.69 -12.42 9.65
N ILE A 69 0.35 -12.14 8.37
CA ILE A 69 1.23 -12.42 7.24
C ILE A 69 2.57 -11.69 7.42
N GLN A 70 2.55 -10.42 7.85
CA GLN A 70 3.78 -9.66 8.09
C GLN A 70 4.67 -10.31 9.14
N LYS A 71 4.09 -10.81 10.25
CA LYS A 71 4.83 -11.55 11.28
C LYS A 71 5.38 -12.87 10.74
N LEU A 72 4.60 -13.60 9.92
CA LEU A 72 5.00 -14.88 9.34
C LEU A 72 6.21 -14.74 8.42
N VAL A 73 6.30 -13.66 7.64
CA VAL A 73 7.41 -13.43 6.70
C VAL A 73 8.56 -12.60 7.30
N ASN A 74 8.49 -12.26 8.59
CA ASN A 74 9.49 -11.44 9.24
C ASN A 74 10.85 -12.14 9.28
N GLY A 75 11.88 -11.50 8.74
CA GLY A 75 13.21 -12.07 8.52
C GLY A 75 13.37 -12.83 7.21
N LEU A 76 12.31 -12.95 6.40
CA LEU A 76 12.30 -13.60 5.08
C LEU A 76 11.96 -12.63 3.95
N GLU A 77 11.83 -11.32 4.24
CA GLU A 77 11.39 -10.32 3.27
C GLU A 77 12.32 -10.24 2.07
N ASP A 78 13.65 -10.26 2.30
CA ASP A 78 14.65 -10.21 1.23
C ASP A 78 14.63 -11.48 0.38
N SER A 79 14.48 -12.65 1.02
CA SER A 79 14.41 -13.95 0.33
C SER A 79 13.16 -14.08 -0.54
N ILE A 80 12.02 -13.56 -0.08
CA ILE A 80 10.77 -13.53 -0.87
C ILE A 80 10.81 -12.36 -1.87
N GLY A 81 11.58 -11.31 -1.62
CA GLY A 81 11.62 -10.08 -2.40
C GLY A 81 10.44 -9.14 -2.10
N LEU A 82 9.96 -9.12 -0.86
CA LEU A 82 8.86 -8.25 -0.42
C LEU A 82 9.38 -6.89 0.06
N SER A 83 8.89 -5.82 -0.57
CA SER A 83 9.10 -4.47 -0.05
C SER A 83 8.19 -4.21 1.15
N ARG A 84 8.72 -3.49 2.15
CA ARG A 84 7.94 -2.96 3.28
C ARG A 84 6.72 -2.14 2.83
N MET A 85 6.81 -1.47 1.68
CA MET A 85 5.70 -0.70 1.12
C MET A 85 4.48 -1.55 0.78
N VAL A 86 4.64 -2.86 0.53
CA VAL A 86 3.51 -3.77 0.32
C VAL A 86 2.64 -3.80 1.56
N PHE A 87 3.22 -3.91 2.76
CA PHE A 87 2.46 -3.92 4.01
C PHE A 87 1.87 -2.55 4.31
N ILE A 88 2.66 -1.47 4.21
CA ILE A 88 2.19 -0.10 4.51
C ILE A 88 0.96 0.26 3.67
N ASN A 89 1.06 0.10 2.35
CA ASN A 89 -0.05 0.45 1.45
C ASN A 89 -1.30 -0.40 1.71
N ASN A 90 -1.13 -1.71 1.97
CA ASN A 90 -2.26 -2.62 2.11
C ASN A 90 -2.92 -2.54 3.50
N ILE A 91 -2.17 -2.23 4.56
CA ILE A 91 -2.75 -1.92 5.88
C ILE A 91 -3.57 -0.63 5.80
N ALA A 92 -3.04 0.43 5.17
CA ALA A 92 -3.78 1.67 4.98
C ALA A 92 -5.07 1.45 4.16
N LEU A 93 -4.99 0.67 3.08
CA LEU A 93 -6.17 0.31 2.28
C LEU A 93 -7.19 -0.46 3.13
N ALA A 94 -6.76 -1.44 3.92
CA ALA A 94 -7.64 -2.21 4.77
C ALA A 94 -8.35 -1.33 5.83
N GLN A 95 -7.62 -0.39 6.44
CA GLN A 95 -8.19 0.59 7.36
C GLN A 95 -9.25 1.47 6.67
N ILE A 96 -8.95 1.97 5.47
CA ILE A 96 -9.90 2.74 4.65
C ILE A 96 -11.16 1.92 4.34
N LYS A 97 -11.00 0.64 3.95
CA LYS A 97 -12.13 -0.27 3.68
C LYS A 97 -12.99 -0.54 4.92
N ASN A 98 -12.43 -0.36 6.12
CA ASN A 98 -13.14 -0.42 7.41
C ASN A 98 -13.67 0.94 7.88
N ASN A 99 -13.73 1.95 7.01
CA ASN A 99 -14.13 3.33 7.33
C ASN A 99 -13.20 4.05 8.33
N ASN A 100 -12.01 3.51 8.61
CA ASN A 100 -10.99 4.16 9.42
C ASN A 100 -10.01 4.96 8.55
N ILE A 101 -10.54 5.94 7.81
CA ILE A 101 -9.76 6.76 6.88
C ILE A 101 -8.78 7.66 7.65
N ASP A 102 -9.23 8.29 8.73
CA ASP A 102 -8.41 9.21 9.52
C ASP A 102 -7.22 8.50 10.15
N GLY A 103 -7.44 7.31 10.73
CA GLY A 103 -6.35 6.50 11.28
C GLY A 103 -5.35 6.03 10.21
N ALA A 104 -5.81 5.74 8.98
CA ALA A 104 -4.91 5.40 7.89
C ALA A 104 -4.01 6.58 7.50
N ILE A 105 -4.59 7.77 7.41
CA ILE A 105 -3.89 9.01 7.06
C ILE A 105 -2.90 9.39 8.15
N GLU A 106 -3.31 9.42 9.41
CA GLU A 106 -2.45 9.74 10.54
C GLU A 106 -1.21 8.82 10.59
N ASN A 107 -1.41 7.52 10.38
CA ASN A 107 -0.30 6.56 10.33
C ASN A 107 0.68 6.85 9.20
N ILE A 108 0.19 7.16 7.99
CA ILE A 108 1.03 7.51 6.84
C ILE A 108 1.83 8.79 7.11
N GLU A 109 1.17 9.81 7.65
CA GLU A 109 1.79 11.10 7.94
C GLU A 109 2.86 10.98 9.02
N ASN A 110 2.59 10.21 10.08
CA ASN A 110 3.59 9.92 11.10
C ASN A 110 4.81 9.22 10.51
N MET A 111 4.63 8.29 9.56
CA MET A 111 5.75 7.64 8.88
C MET A 111 6.56 8.60 7.99
N LEU A 112 5.89 9.54 7.32
CA LEU A 112 6.53 10.52 6.42
C LEU A 112 7.24 11.66 7.17
N THR A 113 6.77 12.01 8.37
CA THR A 113 7.23 13.21 9.10
C THR A 113 8.07 12.89 10.33
N SER A 114 7.99 11.68 10.88
CA SER A 114 8.83 11.30 12.03
C SER A 114 10.31 11.31 11.66
N GLY A 115 11.19 11.78 12.56
CA GLY A 115 12.64 11.84 12.34
C GLY A 115 13.35 10.47 12.41
N ASN A 116 12.66 9.42 12.84
CA ASN A 116 13.16 8.03 12.89
C ASN A 116 12.80 7.26 11.61
N GLN A 117 13.08 7.87 10.46
CA GLN A 117 12.67 7.30 9.18
C GLN A 117 13.49 6.05 8.89
N THR A 118 12.80 4.91 8.92
CA THR A 118 13.34 3.64 8.43
C THR A 118 13.40 3.57 6.90
N MET A 119 12.82 4.55 6.21
CA MET A 119 12.81 4.69 4.75
C MET A 119 12.85 6.17 4.38
N GLU A 120 13.73 6.55 3.44
CA GLU A 120 13.75 7.93 2.94
C GLU A 120 12.41 8.27 2.26
N PRO A 121 11.89 9.51 2.39
CA PRO A 121 10.56 9.87 1.91
C PRO A 121 10.38 9.66 0.40
N GLN A 122 11.46 9.75 -0.38
CA GLN A 122 11.45 9.48 -1.82
C GLN A 122 11.08 8.03 -2.19
N TYR A 123 11.35 7.06 -1.31
CA TYR A 123 11.01 5.66 -1.50
C TYR A 123 9.64 5.27 -0.89
N PHE A 124 8.97 6.23 -0.24
CA PHE A 124 7.64 6.03 0.34
C PHE A 124 6.55 6.15 -0.73
N GLY A 125 6.41 5.10 -1.55
CA GLY A 125 5.48 5.08 -2.68
C GLY A 125 4.04 4.73 -2.32
N LEU A 126 3.11 5.65 -2.51
CA LEU A 126 1.67 5.48 -2.24
C LEU A 126 0.83 5.19 -3.50
N ALA A 127 1.47 5.08 -4.66
CA ALA A 127 0.79 4.82 -5.94
C ALA A 127 -0.17 3.62 -5.89
N TYR A 128 0.19 2.51 -5.22
CA TYR A 128 -0.71 1.37 -5.11
C TYR A 128 -1.99 1.71 -4.33
N LEU A 129 -1.86 2.37 -3.17
CA LEU A 129 -2.99 2.77 -2.34
C LEU A 129 -3.92 3.71 -3.11
N PHE A 130 -3.35 4.76 -3.72
CA PHE A 130 -4.13 5.76 -4.46
C PHE A 130 -4.86 5.16 -5.64
N ARG A 131 -4.18 4.31 -6.41
CA ARG A 131 -4.82 3.55 -7.49
C ARG A 131 -6.05 2.80 -7.00
N LYS A 132 -5.93 2.09 -5.87
CA LYS A 132 -7.03 1.29 -5.32
C LYS A 132 -8.18 2.13 -4.81
N VAL A 133 -7.89 3.25 -4.15
CA VAL A 133 -8.90 4.22 -3.72
C VAL A 133 -9.71 4.76 -4.91
N ILE A 134 -9.03 5.07 -6.02
CA ILE A 134 -9.67 5.55 -7.25
C ILE A 134 -10.46 4.44 -7.96
N GLU A 135 -9.85 3.26 -8.17
CA GLU A 135 -10.49 2.11 -8.83
C GLU A 135 -11.77 1.66 -8.12
N GLU A 136 -11.75 1.66 -6.78
CA GLU A 136 -12.88 1.28 -5.92
C GLU A 136 -13.87 2.44 -5.68
N ARG A 137 -13.62 3.63 -6.27
CA ARG A 137 -14.46 4.84 -6.14
C ARG A 137 -14.71 5.24 -4.69
N LEU A 138 -13.68 5.18 -3.86
CA LEU A 138 -13.74 5.55 -2.44
C LEU A 138 -13.59 7.08 -2.29
N GLU A 139 -14.56 7.84 -2.81
CA GLU A 139 -14.47 9.30 -2.92
C GLU A 139 -14.15 10.03 -1.59
N PRO A 140 -14.74 9.66 -0.42
CA PRO A 140 -14.37 10.28 0.84
C PRO A 140 -12.91 10.03 1.24
N ALA A 141 -12.35 8.88 0.86
CA ALA A 141 -10.94 8.57 1.11
C ALA A 141 -10.03 9.31 0.12
N LEU A 142 -10.44 9.42 -1.15
CA LEU A 142 -9.71 10.16 -2.17
C LEU A 142 -9.57 11.64 -1.80
N GLU A 143 -10.65 12.28 -1.35
CA GLU A 143 -10.63 13.68 -0.90
C GLU A 143 -9.63 13.88 0.24
N LYS A 144 -9.74 13.09 1.33
CA LYS A 144 -8.84 13.23 2.48
C LYS A 144 -7.38 12.91 2.14
N ILE A 145 -7.14 11.93 1.27
CA ILE A 145 -5.80 11.60 0.79
C ILE A 145 -5.21 12.74 -0.04
N SER A 146 -6.01 13.42 -0.86
CA SER A 146 -5.56 14.54 -1.69
C SER A 146 -5.10 15.69 -0.80
N ILE A 147 -5.92 16.04 0.20
CA ILE A 147 -5.58 17.04 1.23
C ILE A 147 -4.28 16.67 1.96
N MET A 148 -4.11 15.41 2.36
CA MET A 148 -2.87 14.94 2.99
C MET A 148 -1.67 15.10 2.03
N ALA A 149 -1.79 14.65 0.78
CA ALA A 149 -0.71 14.68 -0.18
C ALA A 149 -0.24 16.12 -0.49
N GLU A 150 -1.17 17.05 -0.66
CA GLU A 150 -0.88 18.47 -0.81
C GLU A 150 -0.24 19.06 0.45
N ARG A 151 -0.74 18.70 1.63
CA ARG A 151 -0.16 19.15 2.90
C ARG A 151 1.28 18.68 3.06
N MET A 152 1.58 17.43 2.70
CA MET A 152 2.95 16.88 2.73
C MET A 152 3.89 17.68 1.83
N ALA A 153 3.43 18.08 0.63
CA ALA A 153 4.21 18.93 -0.27
C ALA A 153 4.41 20.35 0.30
N ASN A 154 3.31 20.99 0.75
CA ASN A 154 3.29 22.41 1.07
C ASN A 154 3.90 22.75 2.44
N GLN A 155 3.76 21.87 3.43
CA GLN A 155 4.21 22.11 4.81
C GLN A 155 5.51 21.37 5.15
N PHE A 156 5.76 20.22 4.51
CA PHE A 156 6.89 19.35 4.84
C PHE A 156 7.90 19.21 3.70
N ALA A 157 7.66 19.82 2.54
CA ALA A 157 8.47 19.66 1.33
C ALA A 157 8.63 18.20 0.88
N ILE A 158 7.64 17.35 1.17
CA ILE A 158 7.60 15.94 0.79
C ILE A 158 6.70 15.79 -0.44
N TYR A 159 7.31 15.72 -1.62
CA TYR A 159 6.60 15.73 -2.90
C TYR A 159 6.17 14.36 -3.43
N LYS A 160 6.65 13.27 -2.82
CA LYS A 160 6.37 11.91 -3.30
C LYS A 160 4.87 11.58 -3.28
N PRO A 161 4.10 11.87 -2.22
CA PRO A 161 2.65 11.64 -2.20
C PRO A 161 1.91 12.40 -3.31
N VAL A 162 2.13 13.70 -3.46
CA VAL A 162 1.41 14.48 -4.48
C VAL A 162 1.77 14.03 -5.91
N THR A 163 3.03 13.64 -6.15
CA THR A 163 3.47 13.10 -7.44
C THR A 163 2.81 11.75 -7.74
N ASP A 164 2.75 10.86 -6.76
CA ASP A 164 2.07 9.56 -6.91
C ASP A 164 0.58 9.74 -7.19
N LEU A 165 -0.08 10.67 -6.48
CA LEU A 165 -1.50 10.95 -6.69
C LEU A 165 -1.75 11.50 -8.09
N PHE A 166 -0.96 12.48 -8.53
CA PHE A 166 -1.03 13.02 -9.88
C PHE A 166 -0.94 11.93 -10.95
N LEU A 167 0.06 11.05 -10.85
CA LEU A 167 0.25 9.96 -11.81
C LEU A 167 -0.95 9.01 -11.81
N GLN A 168 -1.50 8.67 -10.63
CA GLN A 168 -2.67 7.78 -10.57
C GLN A 168 -3.97 8.43 -11.09
N LEU A 169 -4.14 9.74 -10.93
CA LEU A 169 -5.26 10.47 -11.54
C LEU A 169 -5.14 10.47 -13.08
N VAL A 170 -3.94 10.68 -13.62
CA VAL A 170 -3.69 10.58 -15.07
C VAL A 170 -3.94 9.16 -15.58
N ASP A 171 -3.36 8.15 -14.93
CA ASP A 171 -3.48 6.74 -15.33
C ASP A 171 -4.95 6.25 -15.29
N SER A 172 -5.76 6.81 -14.39
CA SER A 172 -7.20 6.49 -14.27
C SER A 172 -8.11 7.32 -15.18
N GLY A 173 -7.55 8.24 -15.97
CA GLY A 173 -8.30 9.11 -16.87
C GLY A 173 -9.00 10.30 -16.19
N LYS A 174 -8.76 10.53 -14.89
CA LYS A 174 -9.23 11.69 -14.12
C LYS A 174 -8.35 12.92 -14.41
N VAL A 175 -8.26 13.31 -15.69
CA VAL A 175 -7.33 14.35 -16.16
C VAL A 175 -7.66 15.74 -15.61
N ASP A 176 -8.93 16.05 -15.40
CA ASP A 176 -9.34 17.34 -14.85
C ASP A 176 -8.94 17.46 -13.37
N ASP A 177 -9.14 16.40 -12.58
CA ASP A 177 -8.67 16.33 -11.19
C ASP A 177 -7.14 16.44 -11.12
N ALA A 178 -6.42 15.75 -12.01
CA ALA A 178 -4.96 15.85 -12.10
C ALA A 178 -4.49 17.28 -12.43
N ARG A 179 -5.21 17.98 -13.31
CA ARG A 179 -4.93 19.38 -13.66
C ARG A 179 -5.20 20.32 -12.49
N ALA A 180 -6.31 20.13 -11.78
CA ALA A 180 -6.64 20.91 -10.60
C ALA A 180 -5.55 20.78 -9.52
N LEU A 181 -5.11 19.56 -9.24
CA LEU A 181 -4.02 19.27 -8.29
C LEU A 181 -2.73 20.01 -8.66
N LEU A 182 -2.35 20.03 -9.94
CA LEU A 182 -1.20 20.80 -10.40
C LEU A 182 -1.40 22.31 -10.21
N GLN A 183 -2.55 22.84 -10.62
CA GLN A 183 -2.84 24.27 -10.55
C GLN A 183 -2.76 24.78 -9.10
N GLU A 184 -3.39 24.08 -8.16
CA GLU A 184 -3.39 24.43 -6.73
C GLU A 184 -1.97 24.40 -6.15
N SER A 185 -1.17 23.39 -6.52
CA SER A 185 0.24 23.33 -6.12
C SER A 185 1.07 24.51 -6.65
N PHE A 186 0.89 24.91 -7.92
CA PHE A 186 1.60 26.04 -8.51
C PHE A 186 1.18 27.39 -7.92
N GLU A 187 -0.11 27.57 -7.65
CA GLU A 187 -0.63 28.78 -7.02
C GLU A 187 -0.09 28.99 -5.62
N PHE A 188 0.05 27.91 -4.84
CA PHE A 188 0.67 27.95 -3.52
C PHE A 188 2.13 28.46 -3.59
N TYR A 189 2.93 27.94 -4.52
CA TYR A 189 4.31 28.43 -4.72
C TYR A 189 4.36 29.88 -5.18
N ALA A 190 3.50 30.26 -6.12
CA ALA A 190 3.44 31.64 -6.61
C ALA A 190 3.10 32.62 -5.47
N LYS A 191 2.25 32.20 -4.53
CA LYS A 191 1.94 32.97 -3.31
C LYS A 191 3.13 33.09 -2.38
N GLN A 192 3.82 31.98 -2.06
CA GLN A 192 5.02 32.04 -1.21
C GLN A 192 6.13 32.90 -1.79
N LEU A 193 6.36 32.85 -3.11
CA LEU A 193 7.34 33.69 -3.80
C LEU A 193 6.99 35.18 -3.78
N LYS A 194 5.70 35.54 -3.75
CA LYS A 194 5.26 36.92 -3.59
C LYS A 194 5.48 37.39 -2.15
N GLU A 195 5.07 36.59 -1.18
CA GLU A 195 5.24 36.90 0.25
C GLU A 195 6.73 37.04 0.64
N SER A 196 7.61 36.19 0.09
CA SER A 196 9.06 36.29 0.33
C SER A 196 9.69 37.53 -0.32
N LYS A 197 9.09 38.08 -1.38
CA LYS A 197 9.55 39.31 -2.05
C LYS A 197 9.02 40.57 -1.39
N GLU A 198 7.84 40.50 -0.78
CA GLU A 198 7.21 41.62 -0.07
C GLU A 198 7.75 41.79 1.36
N ASN A 199 8.37 40.76 1.93
CA ASN A 199 8.97 40.80 3.27
C ASN A 199 10.42 40.28 3.28
N PRO A 200 11.36 40.98 2.61
CA PRO A 200 12.77 40.63 2.68
C PRO A 200 13.30 40.91 4.09
N LEU A 201 13.91 39.90 4.72
CA LEU A 201 14.65 40.04 5.98
C LEU A 201 15.73 41.12 5.89
#